data_AF-A0A355D7L3-F1
#
_entry.id   AF-A0A355D7L3-F1
#
_cell.length_a   1.000
_cell.length_b   1.000
_cell.length_c   1.000
_cell.angle_alpha   90.00
_cell.angle_beta   90.00
_cell.angle_gamma   90.00
#
_symmetry.space_group_name_H-M   'P 1'
#
loop_
_entity.id
_entity.type
_entity.pdbx_description
1 polymer ?
#
loop_
_entity_poly.entity_id
_entity_poly.type
_entity_poly.pdbx_seq_one_letter_code
_entity_poly.pdbx_strand_id
1 'polypeptide(L)'
;YNIAYEIRLQQALEEDLLCPFHYFGVSDISVNGVELEEKSDFRALVAEERVNHIIDKIDFYGYCGERVKGLIFCSDKKEAIQLSNIFNTRGYKTVALTGENTQDERESAIQRLEQEELNNSLDYIFTVDIFNEGVDIPAVNQVVMLRPTKSAIIFVQQLGRGLRKHNFKEYVVIIDFIGNYNSNFLIPIALSGDRTFNKDSIRKYVMEGTRIIPGCSTINFDEISKNKIFESIDKANFNDIKLIKESYNNLKQKIGRIPSLTDFDTYESIDPLRIFDNKSLGSYYKFLKKYEKDYAIELNKSEELFIEFISKKLASGKRIHELLMLKLAINHETNLIHRLKKELKDDYNIDFKATTETNVVNVLTNEFPTGTGKKTYEKCVFLEVSDSDYKISKSFKNHLENRDFKYMVEELIHFGMERYTKFYSKSYMNTSFQLYQKYTYEDVCRLLQWEKGEVALNIGGYKFDKTTKTYPVFINYEKSEDITDTINYEDRFLSPSQLIAISKSGRTITSDDIVQAYKAEETGVEMSLFLRKNKDDKISKEFYFLGKIKAVGTPVQFIMKNTNKTAVEIKYQLITPVREDIYEYITS
;
A
#
# COMPACT_ATOMS: atom_id res chain seq x y z
N TYR A 1 -15.04 -27.21 -5.08
CA TYR A 1 -14.68 -26.25 -6.14
C TYR A 1 -13.16 -26.23 -6.18
N ASN A 2 -12.55 -26.89 -7.14
CA ASN A 2 -11.09 -26.97 -7.23
C ASN A 2 -10.66 -26.16 -8.45
N ILE A 3 -10.11 -24.96 -8.23
CA ILE A 3 -9.38 -24.26 -9.28
C ILE A 3 -8.08 -25.05 -9.49
N ALA A 4 -7.93 -25.68 -10.65
CA ALA A 4 -6.74 -26.46 -10.97
C ALA A 4 -5.49 -25.57 -11.04
N TYR A 5 -5.63 -24.39 -11.67
CA TYR A 5 -4.56 -23.40 -11.78
C TYR A 5 -5.13 -22.02 -12.15
N GLU A 6 -4.53 -20.94 -11.66
CA GLU A 6 -4.82 -19.55 -12.09
C GLU A 6 -3.52 -18.96 -12.62
N ILE A 7 -3.47 -18.65 -13.91
CA ILE A 7 -2.31 -17.98 -14.52
C ILE A 7 -2.53 -16.47 -14.46
N ARG A 8 -1.64 -15.76 -13.77
CA ARG A 8 -1.64 -14.28 -13.71
C ARG A 8 -0.78 -13.69 -14.81
N LEU A 9 -0.93 -12.38 -15.06
CA LEU A 9 -0.19 -11.65 -16.09
C LEU A 9 1.33 -11.86 -15.99
N GLN A 10 1.91 -11.66 -14.79
CA GLN A 10 3.35 -11.84 -14.57
C GLN A 10 3.81 -13.25 -14.92
N GLN A 11 3.12 -14.26 -14.39
CA GLN A 11 3.46 -15.65 -14.67
C GLN A 11 3.32 -16.01 -16.16
N ALA A 12 2.28 -15.49 -16.83
CA ALA A 12 2.09 -15.71 -18.25
C ALA A 12 3.22 -15.10 -19.11
N LEU A 13 3.86 -14.04 -18.63
CA LEU A 13 5.04 -13.43 -19.26
C LEU A 13 6.31 -14.23 -18.95
N GLU A 14 6.49 -14.72 -17.72
CA GLU A 14 7.63 -15.57 -17.32
C GLU A 14 7.71 -16.85 -18.14
N GLU A 15 6.55 -17.48 -18.35
CA GLU A 15 6.41 -18.73 -19.11
C GLU A 15 6.35 -18.50 -20.64
N ASP A 16 6.60 -17.26 -21.10
CA ASP A 16 6.55 -16.87 -22.52
C ASP A 16 5.23 -17.30 -23.21
N LEU A 17 4.10 -17.21 -22.50
CA LEU A 17 2.76 -17.53 -23.02
C LEU A 17 2.12 -16.33 -23.73
N LEU A 18 2.64 -15.13 -23.49
CA LEU A 18 2.12 -13.86 -24.00
C LEU A 18 3.16 -13.12 -24.85
N CYS A 19 2.68 -12.26 -25.73
CA CYS A 19 3.50 -11.29 -26.44
C CYS A 19 4.04 -10.25 -25.44
N PRO A 20 5.34 -9.89 -25.50
CA PRO A 20 5.88 -8.77 -24.74
C PRO A 20 5.11 -7.47 -24.98
N PHE A 21 5.17 -6.56 -24.02
CA PHE A 21 4.47 -5.29 -24.16
C PHE A 21 5.22 -4.08 -23.58
N HIS A 22 4.98 -2.92 -24.17
CA HIS A 22 5.46 -1.64 -23.68
C HIS A 22 4.26 -0.78 -23.29
N TYR A 23 4.05 -0.62 -21.98
CA TYR A 23 2.98 0.18 -21.41
C TYR A 23 3.49 1.59 -21.09
N PHE A 24 2.74 2.59 -21.56
CA PHE A 24 3.00 4.00 -21.36
C PHE A 24 1.77 4.66 -20.73
N GLY A 25 1.86 4.99 -19.44
CA GLY A 25 0.88 5.83 -18.76
C GLY A 25 1.22 7.30 -18.98
N VAL A 26 0.36 7.98 -19.74
CA VAL A 26 0.56 9.35 -20.22
C VAL A 26 -0.50 10.26 -19.64
N SER A 27 -0.13 11.45 -19.21
CA SER A 27 -1.09 12.39 -18.63
C SER A 27 -2.07 12.86 -19.71
N ASP A 28 -3.36 12.76 -19.43
CA ASP A 28 -4.38 13.40 -20.28
C ASP A 28 -4.36 14.92 -20.04
N ILE A 29 -4.79 15.69 -21.03
CA ILE A 29 -4.73 17.15 -20.98
C ILE A 29 -5.88 17.76 -20.17
N SER A 30 -5.67 18.99 -19.70
CA SER A 30 -6.77 19.85 -19.25
C SER A 30 -7.43 20.50 -20.47
N VAL A 31 -8.76 20.44 -20.55
CA VAL A 31 -9.54 21.11 -21.60
C VAL A 31 -10.17 22.37 -21.01
N ASN A 32 -9.88 23.54 -21.57
CA ASN A 32 -10.30 24.84 -21.03
C ASN A 32 -9.90 25.08 -19.56
N GLY A 33 -8.73 24.57 -19.15
CA GLY A 33 -8.23 24.67 -17.77
C GLY A 33 -8.93 23.75 -16.77
N VAL A 34 -9.80 22.84 -17.24
CA VAL A 34 -10.46 21.82 -16.41
C VAL A 34 -9.82 20.47 -16.70
N GLU A 35 -9.31 19.79 -15.66
CA GLU A 35 -8.81 18.43 -15.79
C GLU A 35 -9.94 17.45 -16.12
N LEU A 36 -9.62 16.40 -16.87
CA LEU A 36 -10.56 15.32 -17.14
C LEU A 36 -10.73 14.45 -15.89
N GLU A 37 -11.98 14.33 -15.43
CA GLU A 37 -12.43 13.53 -14.30
C GLU A 37 -13.32 12.38 -14.77
N GLU A 38 -13.68 11.44 -13.88
CA GLU A 38 -14.44 10.23 -14.24
C GLU A 38 -15.82 10.51 -14.87
N LYS A 39 -16.36 11.72 -14.66
CA LYS A 39 -17.65 12.19 -15.16
C LYS A 39 -17.52 13.45 -16.04
N SER A 40 -16.39 13.64 -16.69
CA SER A 40 -16.20 14.76 -17.61
C SER A 40 -17.30 14.84 -18.67
N ASP A 41 -17.65 16.07 -19.04
CA ASP A 41 -18.60 16.33 -20.12
C ASP A 41 -18.06 15.75 -21.43
N PHE A 42 -18.95 15.10 -22.18
CA PHE A 42 -18.73 14.63 -23.53
C PHE A 42 -17.99 15.64 -24.41
N ARG A 43 -18.31 16.94 -24.30
CA ARG A 43 -17.65 18.00 -25.07
C ARG A 43 -16.15 18.09 -24.81
N ALA A 44 -15.72 17.86 -23.56
CA ALA A 44 -14.30 17.84 -23.21
C ALA A 44 -13.61 16.58 -23.76
N LEU A 45 -14.32 15.45 -23.79
CA LEU A 45 -13.78 14.19 -24.30
C LEU A 45 -13.47 14.19 -25.80
N VAL A 46 -14.18 15.03 -26.58
CA VAL A 46 -14.04 15.15 -28.04
C VAL A 46 -13.45 16.50 -28.47
N ALA A 47 -12.88 17.25 -27.52
CA ALA A 47 -12.26 18.54 -27.81
C ALA A 47 -11.06 18.39 -28.75
N GLU A 48 -10.89 19.34 -29.67
CA GLU A 48 -9.84 19.29 -30.69
C GLU A 48 -8.44 19.20 -30.08
N GLU A 49 -8.19 19.93 -29.00
CA GLU A 49 -6.93 19.88 -28.24
C GLU A 49 -6.63 18.47 -27.75
N ARG A 50 -7.63 17.77 -27.20
CA ARG A 50 -7.48 16.40 -26.68
C ARG A 50 -7.22 15.42 -27.82
N VAL A 51 -7.97 15.54 -28.92
CA VAL A 51 -7.77 14.70 -30.11
C VAL A 51 -6.35 14.87 -30.67
N ASN A 52 -5.86 16.10 -30.76
CA ASN A 52 -4.49 16.38 -31.21
C ASN A 52 -3.46 15.74 -30.28
N HIS A 53 -3.65 15.83 -28.96
CA HIS A 53 -2.78 15.17 -27.98
C HIS A 53 -2.82 13.65 -28.09
N ILE A 54 -4.01 13.06 -28.32
CA ILE A 54 -4.14 11.61 -28.49
C ILE A 54 -3.35 11.14 -29.72
N ILE A 55 -3.52 11.82 -30.85
CA ILE A 55 -2.81 11.50 -32.10
C ILE A 55 -1.29 11.68 -31.91
N ASP A 56 -0.85 12.80 -31.33
CA ASP A 56 0.57 13.06 -31.03
C ASP A 56 1.22 11.91 -30.26
N LYS A 57 0.57 11.41 -29.21
CA LYS A 57 1.12 10.31 -28.39
C LYS A 57 1.06 8.96 -29.08
N ILE A 58 -0.01 8.68 -29.81
CA ILE A 58 -0.13 7.46 -30.63
C ILE A 58 1.01 7.39 -31.66
N ASP A 59 1.32 8.51 -32.30
CA ASP A 59 2.39 8.61 -33.29
C ASP A 59 3.79 8.59 -32.65
N PHE A 60 3.95 9.26 -31.51
CA PHE A 60 5.22 9.32 -30.78
C PHE A 60 5.68 7.96 -30.25
N TYR A 61 4.78 7.20 -29.62
CA TYR A 61 5.12 5.86 -29.10
C TYR A 61 5.06 4.78 -30.19
N GLY A 62 4.32 5.04 -31.27
CA GLY A 62 4.25 4.19 -32.45
C GLY A 62 3.67 2.79 -32.16
N TYR A 63 4.02 1.85 -33.02
CA TYR A 63 3.53 0.47 -33.00
C TYR A 63 4.59 -0.49 -33.53
N CYS A 64 4.40 -1.79 -33.30
CA CYS A 64 5.26 -2.84 -33.84
C CYS A 64 4.77 -3.28 -35.24
N GLY A 65 5.68 -3.48 -36.19
CA GLY A 65 5.37 -3.95 -37.55
C GLY A 65 5.20 -2.82 -38.57
N GLU A 66 4.70 -3.16 -39.76
CA GLU A 66 4.64 -2.23 -40.91
C GLU A 66 3.41 -1.31 -40.91
N ARG A 67 2.33 -1.70 -40.22
CA ARG A 67 1.06 -0.98 -40.17
C ARG A 67 0.43 -1.08 -38.79
N VAL A 68 -0.27 -0.04 -38.36
CA VAL A 68 -1.05 -0.10 -37.13
C VAL A 68 -2.30 -0.97 -37.29
N LYS A 69 -2.52 -1.84 -36.31
CA LYS A 69 -3.73 -2.64 -36.11
C LYS A 69 -4.16 -2.41 -34.67
N GLY A 70 -4.82 -1.27 -34.44
CA GLY A 70 -5.03 -0.72 -33.11
C GLY A 70 -6.45 -0.87 -32.57
N LEU A 71 -6.57 -0.98 -31.25
CA LEU A 71 -7.85 -0.89 -30.53
C LEU A 71 -7.86 0.35 -29.63
N ILE A 72 -8.93 1.12 -29.68
CA ILE A 72 -9.09 2.32 -28.85
C ILE A 72 -10.32 2.16 -27.95
N PHE A 73 -10.10 2.15 -26.64
CA PHE A 73 -11.14 1.98 -25.63
C PHE A 73 -11.62 3.33 -25.08
N CYS A 74 -12.85 3.69 -25.41
CA CYS A 74 -13.53 4.92 -24.99
C CYS A 74 -14.43 4.70 -23.77
N SER A 75 -14.79 5.80 -23.12
CA SER A 75 -15.65 5.81 -21.92
C SER A 75 -17.14 5.64 -22.25
N ASP A 76 -17.58 6.16 -23.40
CA ASP A 76 -18.98 6.13 -23.84
C ASP A 76 -19.13 5.82 -25.36
N LYS A 77 -20.29 5.30 -25.75
CA LYS A 77 -20.62 4.97 -27.15
C LYS A 77 -20.56 6.21 -28.05
N LYS A 78 -21.06 7.35 -27.56
CA LYS A 78 -21.02 8.60 -28.32
C LYS A 78 -19.59 9.07 -28.55
N GLU A 79 -18.71 8.86 -27.56
CA GLU A 79 -17.29 9.22 -27.66
C GLU A 79 -16.61 8.37 -28.72
N ALA A 80 -16.82 7.05 -28.71
CA ALA A 80 -16.27 6.15 -29.72
C ALA A 80 -16.67 6.55 -31.15
N ILE A 81 -17.96 6.84 -31.39
CA ILE A 81 -18.47 7.23 -32.70
C ILE A 81 -17.87 8.56 -33.14
N GLN A 82 -17.88 9.57 -32.26
CA GLN A 82 -17.42 10.90 -32.63
C GLN A 82 -15.91 10.96 -32.81
N LEU A 83 -15.12 10.30 -31.96
CA LEU A 83 -13.67 10.20 -32.14
C LEU A 83 -13.32 9.46 -33.43
N SER A 84 -14.00 8.36 -33.75
CA SER A 84 -13.81 7.67 -35.04
C SER A 84 -14.06 8.61 -36.22
N ASN A 85 -15.13 9.42 -36.18
CA ASN A 85 -15.40 10.38 -37.25
C ASN A 85 -14.29 11.43 -37.38
N ILE A 86 -13.80 11.98 -36.27
CA ILE A 86 -12.71 12.97 -36.27
C ILE A 86 -11.40 12.34 -36.75
N PHE A 87 -11.07 11.11 -36.35
CA PHE A 87 -9.87 10.41 -36.83
C PHE A 87 -9.92 10.19 -38.35
N ASN A 88 -11.09 9.84 -38.91
CA ASN A 88 -11.28 9.74 -40.35
C ASN A 88 -11.07 11.08 -41.08
N THR A 89 -11.49 12.21 -40.51
CA THR A 89 -11.21 13.53 -41.13
C THR A 89 -9.73 13.92 -41.06
N ARG A 90 -8.97 13.32 -40.14
CA ARG A 90 -7.51 13.47 -40.01
C ARG A 90 -6.71 12.44 -40.82
N GLY A 91 -7.37 11.58 -41.60
CA GLY A 91 -6.73 10.64 -42.53
C GLY A 91 -6.54 9.21 -42.02
N TYR A 92 -6.95 8.90 -40.79
CA TYR A 92 -6.92 7.54 -40.25
C TYR A 92 -8.12 6.73 -40.72
N LYS A 93 -7.95 5.45 -41.04
CA LYS A 93 -9.06 4.57 -41.43
C LYS A 93 -9.65 3.91 -40.19
N THR A 94 -10.77 4.42 -39.67
CA THR A 94 -11.31 3.93 -38.39
C THR A 94 -12.79 3.61 -38.43
N VAL A 95 -13.24 2.72 -37.54
CA VAL A 95 -14.65 2.43 -37.30
C VAL A 95 -14.94 2.38 -35.80
N ALA A 96 -16.15 2.75 -35.40
CA ALA A 96 -16.63 2.56 -34.04
C ALA A 96 -17.54 1.33 -33.95
N LEU A 97 -17.24 0.43 -33.02
CA LEU A 97 -18.09 -0.71 -32.68
C LEU A 97 -18.67 -0.53 -31.28
N THR A 98 -20.00 -0.53 -31.20
CA THR A 98 -20.79 -0.52 -29.96
C THR A 98 -21.66 -1.77 -29.82
N GLY A 99 -22.18 -2.04 -28.61
CA GLY A 99 -23.02 -3.22 -28.37
C GLY A 99 -24.28 -3.35 -29.26
N GLU A 100 -24.62 -2.30 -30.00
CA GLU A 100 -25.73 -2.26 -30.97
C GLU A 100 -25.34 -2.83 -32.34
N ASN A 101 -24.06 -2.99 -32.64
CA ASN A 101 -23.60 -3.56 -33.91
C ASN A 101 -23.84 -5.06 -33.98
N THR A 102 -24.21 -5.54 -35.18
CA THR A 102 -24.47 -6.96 -35.45
C THR A 102 -23.18 -7.78 -35.42
N GLN A 103 -23.31 -9.11 -35.33
CA GLN A 103 -22.15 -10.01 -35.38
C GLN A 103 -21.39 -9.86 -36.72
N ASP A 104 -22.12 -9.78 -37.83
CA ASP A 104 -21.54 -9.62 -39.18
C ASP A 104 -20.75 -8.31 -39.31
N GLU A 105 -21.26 -7.21 -38.76
CA GLU A 105 -20.54 -5.92 -38.74
C GLU A 105 -19.24 -6.00 -37.95
N ARG A 106 -19.25 -6.72 -36.81
CA ARG A 106 -18.06 -6.92 -35.99
C ARG A 106 -17.02 -7.76 -36.73
N GLU A 107 -17.43 -8.90 -37.30
CA GLU A 107 -16.54 -9.77 -38.06
C GLU A 107 -15.94 -9.07 -39.28
N SER A 108 -16.75 -8.29 -40.01
CA SER A 108 -16.28 -7.47 -41.14
C SER A 108 -15.22 -6.45 -40.71
N ALA A 109 -15.45 -5.73 -39.61
CA ALA A 109 -14.49 -4.76 -39.08
C ALA A 109 -13.18 -5.44 -38.62
N ILE A 110 -13.26 -6.61 -37.98
CA ILE A 110 -12.10 -7.39 -37.55
C ILE A 110 -11.29 -7.84 -38.77
N GLN A 111 -11.92 -8.42 -39.78
CA GLN A 111 -11.25 -8.83 -41.02
C GLN A 111 -10.53 -7.66 -41.70
N ARG A 112 -11.18 -6.49 -41.75
CA ARG A 112 -10.58 -5.26 -42.30
C ARG A 112 -9.42 -4.73 -41.46
N LEU A 113 -9.41 -4.96 -40.15
CA LEU A 113 -8.29 -4.61 -39.28
C LEU A 113 -7.11 -5.58 -39.48
N GLU A 114 -7.38 -6.88 -39.63
CA GLU A 114 -6.34 -7.92 -39.73
C GLU A 114 -5.72 -8.02 -41.12
N GLN A 115 -6.45 -7.69 -42.19
CA GLN A 115 -5.95 -7.82 -43.56
C GLN A 115 -4.68 -6.99 -43.82
N GLU A 116 -3.80 -7.53 -44.66
CA GLU A 116 -2.58 -6.86 -45.12
C GLU A 116 -2.84 -5.93 -46.31
N GLU A 117 -3.89 -6.20 -47.10
CA GLU A 117 -4.25 -5.36 -48.23
C GLU A 117 -4.70 -3.97 -47.77
N LEU A 118 -3.99 -2.93 -48.22
CA LEU A 118 -4.24 -1.53 -47.86
C LEU A 118 -5.60 -1.00 -48.36
N ASN A 119 -6.16 -1.64 -49.39
CA ASN A 119 -7.47 -1.30 -49.91
C ASN A 119 -8.53 -1.73 -48.89
N ASN A 120 -9.27 -0.76 -48.36
CA ASN A 120 -10.33 -0.97 -47.36
C ASN A 120 -9.86 -1.46 -45.96
N SER A 121 -8.56 -1.46 -45.68
CA SER A 121 -8.03 -1.80 -44.34
C SER A 121 -8.42 -0.76 -43.30
N LEU A 122 -8.55 -1.18 -42.05
CA LEU A 122 -8.75 -0.29 -40.90
C LEU A 122 -7.46 -0.19 -40.09
N ASP A 123 -7.13 1.01 -39.65
CA ASP A 123 -6.02 1.31 -38.74
C ASP A 123 -6.45 1.13 -37.28
N TYR A 124 -7.65 1.60 -36.93
CA TYR A 124 -8.19 1.52 -35.58
C TYR A 124 -9.66 1.09 -35.51
N ILE A 125 -9.99 0.36 -34.45
CA ILE A 125 -11.37 0.14 -34.01
C ILE A 125 -11.59 0.84 -32.68
N PHE A 126 -12.52 1.80 -32.65
CA PHE A 126 -13.00 2.44 -31.43
C PHE A 126 -14.08 1.59 -30.77
N THR A 127 -14.01 1.40 -29.46
CA THR A 127 -14.96 0.56 -28.73
C THR A 127 -15.13 0.98 -27.27
N VAL A 128 -16.18 0.48 -26.63
CA VAL A 128 -16.42 0.68 -25.19
C VAL A 128 -16.27 -0.65 -24.45
N ASP A 129 -17.18 -1.60 -24.71
CA ASP A 129 -17.25 -2.87 -23.95
C ASP A 129 -17.35 -4.14 -24.80
N ILE A 130 -17.51 -4.05 -26.14
CA ILE A 130 -17.73 -5.26 -26.96
C ILE A 130 -16.57 -6.23 -26.86
N PHE A 131 -15.34 -5.72 -26.80
CA PHE A 131 -14.16 -6.57 -26.75
C PHE A 131 -13.82 -7.06 -25.33
N ASN A 132 -14.71 -6.87 -24.35
CA ASN A 132 -14.51 -7.48 -23.04
C ASN A 132 -14.81 -9.00 -23.08
N GLU A 133 -15.70 -9.47 -23.94
CA GLU A 133 -16.09 -10.89 -24.06
C GLU A 133 -16.27 -11.32 -25.53
N GLY A 134 -15.65 -12.45 -25.93
CA GLY A 134 -16.03 -13.19 -27.15
C GLY A 134 -15.32 -12.86 -28.48
N VAL A 135 -14.40 -11.88 -28.54
CA VAL A 135 -13.70 -11.51 -29.79
C VAL A 135 -12.19 -11.62 -29.64
N ASP A 136 -11.53 -12.32 -30.57
CA ASP A 136 -10.09 -12.57 -30.60
C ASP A 136 -9.47 -11.93 -31.86
N ILE A 137 -8.50 -11.03 -31.68
CA ILE A 137 -7.77 -10.36 -32.77
C ILE A 137 -6.27 -10.45 -32.48
N PRO A 138 -5.61 -11.59 -32.78
CA PRO A 138 -4.21 -11.77 -32.45
C PRO A 138 -3.27 -10.73 -33.08
N ALA A 139 -3.65 -10.15 -34.22
CA ALA A 139 -2.84 -9.20 -34.94
C ALA A 139 -2.72 -7.80 -34.29
N VAL A 140 -3.44 -7.52 -33.20
CA VAL A 140 -3.42 -6.19 -32.53
C VAL A 140 -2.01 -5.84 -32.04
N ASN A 141 -1.48 -4.70 -32.49
CA ASN A 141 -0.13 -4.24 -32.14
C ASN A 141 -0.10 -2.90 -31.39
N GLN A 142 -1.26 -2.24 -31.22
CA GLN A 142 -1.41 -1.06 -30.37
C GLN A 142 -2.75 -1.09 -29.62
N VAL A 143 -2.73 -0.78 -28.32
CA VAL A 143 -3.92 -0.64 -27.49
C VAL A 143 -3.92 0.73 -26.83
N VAL A 144 -4.97 1.52 -27.08
CA VAL A 144 -5.12 2.86 -26.51
C VAL A 144 -6.28 2.87 -25.53
N MET A 145 -6.03 3.31 -24.29
CA MET A 145 -7.03 3.41 -23.24
C MET A 145 -7.33 4.89 -22.98
N LEU A 146 -8.55 5.33 -23.28
CA LEU A 146 -9.00 6.72 -23.13
C LEU A 146 -10.00 6.90 -21.98
N ARG A 147 -10.21 5.86 -21.17
CA ARG A 147 -11.26 5.80 -20.17
C ARG A 147 -10.72 5.49 -18.77
N PRO A 148 -11.39 5.97 -17.70
CA PRO A 148 -11.03 5.60 -16.35
C PRO A 148 -11.06 4.08 -16.13
N THR A 149 -10.06 3.56 -15.43
CA THR A 149 -9.99 2.15 -15.05
C THR A 149 -10.98 1.84 -13.93
N LYS A 150 -12.16 1.30 -14.25
CA LYS A 150 -13.19 0.97 -13.25
C LYS A 150 -12.93 -0.32 -12.48
N SER A 151 -12.13 -1.23 -13.05
CA SER A 151 -11.85 -2.55 -12.48
C SER A 151 -10.50 -3.06 -13.00
N ALA A 152 -9.69 -3.59 -12.10
CA ALA A 152 -8.43 -4.26 -12.46
C ALA A 152 -8.65 -5.47 -13.39
N ILE A 153 -9.80 -6.15 -13.26
CA ILE A 153 -10.13 -7.30 -14.12
C ILE A 153 -10.38 -6.82 -15.56
N ILE A 154 -11.20 -5.78 -15.73
CA ILE A 154 -11.52 -5.21 -17.05
C ILE A 154 -10.24 -4.67 -17.70
N PHE A 155 -9.39 -3.99 -16.93
CA PHE A 155 -8.10 -3.50 -17.41
C PHE A 155 -7.23 -4.63 -17.99
N VAL A 156 -7.03 -5.72 -17.23
CA VAL A 156 -6.24 -6.87 -17.70
C VAL A 156 -6.89 -7.55 -18.92
N GLN A 157 -8.22 -7.61 -18.98
CA GLN A 157 -8.93 -8.14 -20.15
C GLN A 157 -8.69 -7.31 -21.41
N GLN A 158 -8.73 -5.97 -21.29
CA GLN A 158 -8.46 -5.05 -22.40
C GLN A 158 -7.00 -5.12 -22.84
N LEU A 159 -6.08 -5.12 -21.89
CA LEU A 159 -4.65 -5.33 -22.11
C LEU A 159 -4.41 -6.65 -22.86
N GLY A 160 -5.04 -7.73 -22.40
CA GLY A 160 -4.92 -9.09 -22.93
C GLY A 160 -5.29 -9.23 -24.41
N ARG A 161 -6.06 -8.30 -24.98
CA ARG A 161 -6.36 -8.27 -26.43
C ARG A 161 -5.11 -8.01 -27.26
N GLY A 162 -4.18 -7.21 -26.76
CA GLY A 162 -2.89 -6.97 -27.40
C GLY A 162 -1.87 -8.08 -27.15
N LEU A 163 -1.99 -8.82 -26.05
CA LEU A 163 -0.95 -9.75 -25.57
C LEU A 163 -0.93 -11.12 -26.26
N ARG A 164 -1.85 -11.39 -27.20
CA ARG A 164 -1.80 -12.63 -28.00
C ARG A 164 -0.56 -12.62 -28.91
N LYS A 165 0.13 -13.75 -29.04
CA LYS A 165 1.27 -13.87 -29.97
C LYS A 165 0.79 -13.85 -31.42
N HIS A 166 1.56 -13.22 -32.30
CA HIS A 166 1.29 -13.20 -33.73
C HIS A 166 2.60 -13.03 -34.51
N ASN A 167 2.71 -13.63 -35.69
CA ASN A 167 3.98 -13.71 -36.43
C ASN A 167 4.54 -12.35 -36.87
N PHE A 168 3.68 -11.33 -37.02
CA PHE A 168 4.07 -10.00 -37.51
C PHE A 168 4.35 -8.98 -36.39
N LYS A 169 4.29 -9.39 -35.12
CA LYS A 169 4.58 -8.49 -33.99
C LYS A 169 5.50 -9.15 -32.98
N GLU A 170 6.51 -8.41 -32.56
CA GLU A 170 7.44 -8.81 -31.51
C GLU A 170 6.98 -8.31 -30.14
N TYR A 171 6.22 -7.21 -30.13
CA TYR A 171 5.65 -6.61 -28.93
C TYR A 171 4.35 -5.87 -29.25
N VAL A 172 3.59 -5.52 -28.21
CA VAL A 172 2.44 -4.62 -28.31
C VAL A 172 2.70 -3.32 -27.54
N VAL A 173 2.32 -2.18 -28.13
CA VAL A 173 2.38 -0.87 -27.46
C VAL A 173 1.04 -0.60 -26.79
N ILE A 174 1.03 -0.29 -25.50
CA ILE A 174 -0.16 0.12 -24.76
C ILE A 174 0.02 1.56 -24.31
N ILE A 175 -0.94 2.41 -24.65
CA ILE A 175 -0.94 3.83 -24.29
C ILE A 175 -2.19 4.09 -23.45
N ASP A 176 -1.98 4.45 -22.19
CA ASP A 176 -3.06 4.71 -21.24
C ASP A 176 -3.08 6.19 -20.87
N PHE A 177 -4.17 6.87 -21.23
CA PHE A 177 -4.35 8.29 -20.95
C PHE A 177 -4.94 8.47 -19.56
N ILE A 178 -4.09 8.93 -18.65
CA ILE A 178 -4.36 9.06 -17.23
C ILE A 178 -4.87 10.47 -16.94
N GLY A 179 -6.20 10.58 -16.81
CA GLY A 179 -6.87 11.76 -16.27
C GLY A 179 -6.77 11.85 -14.75
N ASN A 180 -7.46 12.83 -14.16
CA ASN A 180 -7.58 12.98 -12.72
C ASN A 180 -8.72 12.10 -12.19
N TYR A 181 -8.45 10.79 -12.10
CA TYR A 181 -9.44 9.80 -11.67
C TYR A 181 -9.08 9.24 -10.29
N ASN A 182 -10.10 9.13 -9.43
CA ASN A 182 -9.94 8.52 -8.11
C ASN A 182 -9.58 7.04 -8.21
N SER A 183 -9.91 6.40 -9.34
CA SER A 183 -9.66 4.99 -9.63
C SER A 183 -8.27 4.67 -10.21
N ASN A 184 -7.40 5.66 -10.41
CA ASN A 184 -6.06 5.46 -10.99
C ASN A 184 -5.19 4.45 -10.22
N PHE A 185 -5.41 4.25 -8.91
CA PHE A 185 -4.71 3.24 -8.11
C PHE A 185 -4.96 1.80 -8.58
N LEU A 186 -6.01 1.56 -9.39
CA LEU A 186 -6.30 0.23 -9.96
C LEU A 186 -5.34 -0.15 -11.07
N ILE A 187 -4.71 0.80 -11.76
CA ILE A 187 -3.75 0.56 -12.84
C ILE A 187 -2.55 -0.26 -12.34
N PRO A 188 -1.78 0.19 -11.32
CA PRO A 188 -0.67 -0.59 -10.78
C PRO A 188 -1.13 -1.91 -10.13
N ILE A 189 -2.34 -1.99 -9.56
CA ILE A 189 -2.91 -3.25 -9.04
C ILE A 189 -3.13 -4.25 -10.18
N ALA A 190 -3.67 -3.80 -11.31
CA ALA A 190 -3.95 -4.64 -12.45
C ALA A 190 -2.67 -5.16 -13.11
N LEU A 191 -1.66 -4.29 -13.25
CA LEU A 191 -0.38 -4.62 -13.85
C LEU A 191 0.48 -5.52 -12.95
N SER A 192 0.50 -5.26 -11.64
CA SER A 192 1.25 -6.09 -10.67
C SER A 192 0.57 -7.43 -10.39
N GLY A 193 -0.77 -7.48 -10.48
CA GLY A 193 -1.55 -8.60 -9.99
C GLY A 193 -1.65 -8.68 -8.46
N ASP A 194 -1.09 -7.72 -7.71
CA ASP A 194 -1.19 -7.66 -6.25
C ASP A 194 -2.58 -7.15 -5.82
N ARG A 195 -3.40 -8.06 -5.26
CA ARG A 195 -4.75 -7.77 -4.77
C ARG A 195 -4.82 -7.63 -3.25
N THR A 196 -3.68 -7.46 -2.58
CA THR A 196 -3.64 -7.22 -1.13
C THR A 196 -4.16 -5.83 -0.74
N PHE A 197 -4.23 -4.90 -1.71
CA PHE A 197 -4.58 -3.49 -1.51
C PHE A 197 -3.68 -2.79 -0.49
N ASN A 198 -2.42 -3.23 -0.41
CA ASN A 198 -1.38 -2.57 0.36
C ASN A 198 -0.85 -1.36 -0.42
N LYS A 199 -1.07 -0.14 0.11
CA LYS A 199 -0.63 1.11 -0.53
C LYS A 199 0.86 1.11 -0.89
N ASP A 200 1.71 0.48 -0.08
CA ASP A 200 3.16 0.53 -0.27
C ASP A 200 3.62 -0.44 -1.35
N SER A 201 3.02 -1.62 -1.43
CA SER A 201 3.23 -2.54 -2.55
C SER A 201 2.83 -1.87 -3.87
N ILE A 202 1.68 -1.19 -3.89
CA ILE A 202 1.17 -0.50 -5.08
C ILE A 202 2.10 0.66 -5.47
N ARG A 203 2.51 1.51 -4.52
CA ARG A 203 3.46 2.61 -4.77
C ARG A 203 4.79 2.09 -5.30
N LYS A 204 5.35 1.07 -4.67
CA LYS A 204 6.61 0.46 -5.10
C LYS A 204 6.54 0.00 -6.56
N TYR A 205 5.40 -0.57 -6.98
CA TYR A 205 5.21 -0.99 -8.37
C TYR A 205 5.18 0.17 -9.36
N VAL A 206 4.62 1.34 -9.00
CA VAL A 206 4.65 2.54 -9.86
C VAL A 206 6.07 3.05 -10.08
N MET A 207 6.96 2.83 -9.10
CA MET A 207 8.33 3.34 -9.10
C MET A 207 9.32 2.37 -9.75
N GLU A 208 9.22 1.11 -9.41
CA GLU A 208 10.11 0.05 -9.85
C GLU A 208 9.54 -0.76 -11.03
N GLY A 209 8.41 -0.36 -11.62
CA GLY A 209 7.61 -1.16 -12.56
C GLY A 209 8.42 -1.84 -13.67
N THR A 210 9.41 -1.17 -14.25
CA THR A 210 10.29 -1.76 -15.28
C THR A 210 11.23 -2.85 -14.74
N ARG A 211 11.61 -2.79 -13.46
CA ARG A 211 12.52 -3.76 -12.82
C ARG A 211 11.79 -5.01 -12.30
N ILE A 212 10.47 -4.94 -12.12
CA ILE A 212 9.66 -6.02 -11.53
C ILE A 212 9.04 -6.93 -12.60
N ILE A 213 8.77 -6.43 -13.81
CA ILE A 213 8.16 -7.25 -14.86
C ILE A 213 9.20 -8.18 -15.49
N PRO A 214 8.87 -9.47 -15.65
CA PRO A 214 9.74 -10.44 -16.30
C PRO A 214 9.77 -10.27 -17.83
N GLY A 215 10.93 -10.58 -18.43
CA GLY A 215 11.13 -10.58 -19.88
C GLY A 215 11.45 -9.20 -20.46
N CYS A 216 11.05 -8.97 -21.72
CA CYS A 216 11.34 -7.75 -22.47
C CYS A 216 10.26 -6.66 -22.32
N SER A 217 9.25 -6.91 -21.49
CA SER A 217 8.13 -5.97 -21.30
C SER A 217 8.53 -4.80 -20.40
N THR A 218 7.95 -3.62 -20.64
CA THR A 218 8.25 -2.41 -19.85
C THR A 218 6.97 -1.68 -19.44
N ILE A 219 6.96 -1.13 -18.23
CA ILE A 219 5.97 -0.15 -17.79
C ILE A 219 6.67 1.18 -17.56
N ASN A 220 6.14 2.23 -18.16
CA ASN A 220 6.61 3.60 -18.01
C ASN A 220 5.42 4.52 -17.71
N PHE A 221 5.62 5.45 -16.79
CA PHE A 221 4.66 6.51 -16.47
C PHE A 221 5.39 7.84 -16.59
N ASP A 222 4.77 8.85 -17.21
CA ASP A 222 5.29 10.21 -17.13
C ASP A 222 5.16 10.77 -15.70
N GLU A 223 5.90 11.84 -15.40
CA GLU A 223 5.97 12.40 -14.04
C GLU A 223 4.61 12.87 -13.52
N ILE A 224 3.80 13.48 -14.38
CA ILE A 224 2.46 13.97 -14.04
C ILE A 224 1.53 12.79 -13.72
N SER A 225 1.57 11.73 -14.52
CA SER A 225 0.78 10.51 -14.33
C SER A 225 1.19 9.77 -13.06
N LYS A 226 2.49 9.68 -12.77
CA LYS A 226 2.98 9.12 -11.50
C LYS A 226 2.38 9.85 -10.31
N ASN A 227 2.41 11.19 -10.34
CA ASN A 227 1.84 12.02 -9.28
C ASN A 227 0.32 11.80 -9.14
N LYS A 228 -0.43 11.78 -10.25
CA LYS A 228 -1.88 11.48 -10.25
C LYS A 228 -2.19 10.08 -9.67
N ILE A 229 -1.38 9.08 -9.99
CA ILE A 229 -1.51 7.74 -9.42
C ILE A 229 -1.22 7.77 -7.92
N PHE A 230 -0.12 8.40 -7.48
CA PHE A 230 0.21 8.51 -6.05
C PHE A 230 -0.88 9.20 -5.25
N GLU A 231 -1.42 10.31 -5.76
CA GLU A 231 -2.54 10.99 -5.13
C GLU A 231 -3.78 10.10 -5.00
N SER A 232 -4.11 9.34 -6.05
CA SER A 232 -5.24 8.41 -6.01
C SER A 232 -5.04 7.30 -4.96
N ILE A 233 -3.80 6.79 -4.80
CA ILE A 233 -3.44 5.80 -3.77
C ILE A 233 -3.57 6.42 -2.36
N ASP A 234 -3.13 7.67 -2.21
CA ASP A 234 -3.19 8.38 -0.93
C ASP A 234 -4.66 8.63 -0.52
N LYS A 235 -5.51 9.07 -1.45
CA LYS A 235 -6.94 9.35 -1.25
C LYS A 235 -7.79 8.08 -1.08
N ALA A 236 -7.39 6.94 -1.65
CA ALA A 236 -8.18 5.71 -1.65
C ALA A 236 -8.37 5.10 -0.25
N ASN A 237 -9.60 4.65 0.03
CA ASN A 237 -9.96 3.94 1.25
C ASN A 237 -10.04 2.42 1.05
N PHE A 238 -8.92 1.75 1.26
CA PHE A 238 -8.82 0.29 1.17
C PHE A 238 -9.42 -0.47 2.36
N ASN A 239 -9.88 0.25 3.40
CA ASN A 239 -10.60 -0.34 4.53
C ASN A 239 -12.13 -0.30 4.30
N ASP A 240 -12.58 0.06 3.09
CA ASP A 240 -14.00 0.15 2.76
C ASP A 240 -14.69 -1.22 2.85
N ILE A 241 -15.90 -1.22 3.41
CA ILE A 241 -16.61 -2.48 3.68
C ILE A 241 -17.07 -3.19 2.41
N LYS A 242 -17.36 -2.44 1.33
CA LYS A 242 -17.75 -3.03 0.05
C LYS A 242 -16.58 -3.80 -0.54
N LEU A 243 -15.39 -3.20 -0.55
CA LEU A 243 -14.15 -3.82 -1.03
C LEU A 243 -13.80 -5.10 -0.24
N ILE A 244 -13.88 -5.03 1.10
CA ILE A 244 -13.62 -6.18 1.97
C ILE A 244 -14.60 -7.32 1.66
N LYS A 245 -15.89 -7.03 1.54
CA LYS A 245 -16.91 -8.05 1.24
C LYS A 245 -16.72 -8.67 -0.14
N GLU A 246 -16.45 -7.86 -1.16
CA GLU A 246 -16.19 -8.36 -2.53
C GLU A 246 -14.97 -9.27 -2.55
N SER A 247 -13.86 -8.86 -1.93
CA SER A 247 -12.63 -9.65 -1.84
C SER A 247 -12.83 -10.96 -1.07
N TYR A 248 -13.54 -10.91 0.07
CA TYR A 248 -13.91 -12.09 0.84
C TYR A 248 -14.76 -13.07 0.03
N ASN A 249 -15.82 -12.58 -0.64
CA ASN A 249 -16.71 -13.44 -1.43
C ASN A 249 -15.98 -14.09 -2.60
N ASN A 250 -15.09 -13.35 -3.27
CA ASN A 250 -14.26 -13.88 -4.35
C ASN A 250 -13.35 -15.01 -3.82
N LEU A 251 -12.69 -14.80 -2.68
CA LEU A 251 -11.85 -15.82 -2.05
C LEU A 251 -12.66 -17.05 -1.61
N LYS A 252 -13.81 -16.83 -0.94
CA LYS A 252 -14.72 -17.89 -0.52
C LYS A 252 -15.21 -18.73 -1.70
N GLN A 253 -15.61 -18.09 -2.80
CA GLN A 253 -16.04 -18.79 -4.02
C GLN A 253 -14.89 -19.60 -4.64
N LYS A 254 -13.67 -19.05 -4.61
CA LYS A 254 -12.46 -19.70 -5.10
C LYS A 254 -12.10 -20.97 -4.32
N ILE A 255 -12.19 -20.94 -2.99
CA ILE A 255 -11.81 -22.07 -2.12
C ILE A 255 -12.99 -22.98 -1.72
N GLY A 256 -14.22 -22.52 -1.87
CA GLY A 256 -15.44 -23.26 -1.55
C GLY A 256 -15.78 -23.40 -0.06
N ARG A 257 -15.08 -22.69 0.83
CA ARG A 257 -15.30 -22.65 2.30
C ARG A 257 -15.04 -21.25 2.85
N ILE A 258 -15.38 -21.01 4.12
CA ILE A 258 -14.95 -19.79 4.82
C ILE A 258 -13.41 -19.79 4.86
N PRO A 259 -12.74 -18.74 4.35
CA PRO A 259 -11.29 -18.62 4.41
C PRO A 259 -10.77 -18.53 5.85
N SER A 260 -9.64 -19.16 6.13
CA SER A 260 -8.81 -18.84 7.31
C SER A 260 -8.07 -17.52 7.05
N LEU A 261 -7.49 -16.93 8.10
CA LEU A 261 -6.62 -15.76 7.96
C LEU A 261 -5.42 -16.02 7.01
N THR A 262 -4.86 -17.23 7.08
CA THR A 262 -3.72 -17.63 6.24
C THR A 262 -4.10 -17.86 4.77
N ASP A 263 -5.36 -18.19 4.47
CA ASP A 263 -5.83 -18.30 3.09
C ASP A 263 -5.73 -16.96 2.35
N PHE A 264 -5.96 -15.83 3.04
CA PHE A 264 -5.83 -14.50 2.40
C PHE A 264 -4.40 -14.27 1.90
N ASP A 265 -3.40 -14.64 2.69
CA ASP A 265 -1.99 -14.54 2.28
C ASP A 265 -1.63 -15.56 1.20
N THR A 266 -2.09 -16.80 1.34
CA THR A 266 -1.79 -17.90 0.41
C THR A 266 -2.33 -17.62 -0.99
N TYR A 267 -3.51 -17.00 -1.09
CA TYR A 267 -4.15 -16.67 -2.36
C TYR A 267 -3.91 -15.21 -2.80
N GLU A 268 -3.06 -14.47 -2.08
CA GLU A 268 -2.77 -13.05 -2.31
C GLU A 268 -4.04 -12.20 -2.48
N SER A 269 -5.03 -12.47 -1.61
CA SER A 269 -6.26 -11.71 -1.50
C SER A 269 -6.04 -10.46 -0.63
N ILE A 270 -7.12 -9.74 -0.32
CA ILE A 270 -7.08 -8.56 0.55
C ILE A 270 -6.35 -8.87 1.87
N ASP A 271 -5.48 -7.96 2.31
CA ASP A 271 -4.78 -8.12 3.58
C ASP A 271 -5.80 -8.15 4.76
N PRO A 272 -5.81 -9.20 5.61
CA PRO A 272 -6.71 -9.27 6.77
C PRO A 272 -6.62 -8.06 7.72
N LEU A 273 -5.50 -7.35 7.76
CA LEU A 273 -5.37 -6.11 8.54
C LEU A 273 -6.38 -5.04 8.09
N ARG A 274 -6.82 -5.03 6.82
CA ARG A 274 -7.89 -4.14 6.34
C ARG A 274 -9.22 -4.40 7.05
N ILE A 275 -9.48 -5.65 7.39
CA ILE A 275 -10.65 -6.07 8.17
C ILE A 275 -10.53 -5.55 9.61
N PHE A 276 -9.35 -5.70 10.21
CA PHE A 276 -9.10 -5.29 11.60
C PHE A 276 -9.13 -3.76 11.78
N ASP A 277 -8.63 -3.02 10.78
CA ASP A 277 -8.58 -1.56 10.80
C ASP A 277 -9.94 -0.91 10.44
N ASN A 278 -10.91 -1.69 9.95
CA ASN A 278 -12.24 -1.17 9.69
C ASN A 278 -12.94 -0.82 11.03
N LYS A 279 -13.36 0.45 11.15
CA LYS A 279 -13.97 1.02 12.37
C LYS A 279 -15.17 0.25 12.89
N SER A 280 -15.90 -0.45 12.02
CA SER A 280 -17.10 -1.21 12.40
C SER A 280 -16.85 -2.68 12.72
N LEU A 281 -15.70 -3.22 12.31
CA LEU A 281 -15.36 -4.64 12.39
C LEU A 281 -14.36 -4.95 13.51
N GLY A 282 -13.15 -4.42 13.44
CA GLY A 282 -12.13 -4.65 14.46
C GLY A 282 -11.54 -6.05 14.56
N SER A 283 -12.21 -7.08 14.04
CA SER A 283 -11.74 -8.46 13.98
C SER A 283 -12.41 -9.24 12.85
N TYR A 284 -11.81 -10.38 12.49
CA TYR A 284 -12.39 -11.26 11.48
C TYR A 284 -13.67 -11.95 11.97
N TYR A 285 -13.73 -12.33 13.25
CA TYR A 285 -14.95 -12.84 13.88
C TYR A 285 -16.14 -11.89 13.67
N LYS A 286 -15.97 -10.59 13.95
CA LYS A 286 -17.06 -9.61 13.80
C LYS A 286 -17.46 -9.41 12.34
N PHE A 287 -16.51 -9.54 11.42
CA PHE A 287 -16.81 -9.55 9.98
C PHE A 287 -17.69 -10.75 9.61
N LEU A 288 -17.28 -11.96 9.98
CA LEU A 288 -18.03 -13.18 9.71
C LEU A 288 -19.42 -13.11 10.34
N LYS A 289 -19.53 -12.74 11.62
CA LYS A 289 -20.81 -12.62 12.31
C LYS A 289 -21.80 -11.66 11.64
N LYS A 290 -21.29 -10.61 10.98
CA LYS A 290 -22.11 -9.59 10.34
C LYS A 290 -22.47 -9.89 8.88
N TYR A 291 -21.60 -10.59 8.16
CA TYR A 291 -21.70 -10.71 6.70
C TYR A 291 -21.69 -12.14 6.16
N GLU A 292 -21.32 -13.13 6.96
CA GLU A 292 -21.37 -14.54 6.59
C GLU A 292 -22.65 -15.17 7.12
N LYS A 293 -23.57 -15.52 6.20
CA LYS A 293 -24.94 -15.95 6.55
C LYS A 293 -24.96 -17.25 7.35
N ASP A 294 -24.03 -18.15 7.07
CA ASP A 294 -23.99 -19.48 7.67
C ASP A 294 -23.04 -19.55 8.89
N TYR A 295 -22.58 -18.40 9.40
CA TYR A 295 -21.65 -18.35 10.52
C TYR A 295 -22.38 -18.47 11.88
N ALA A 296 -22.27 -19.65 12.49
CA ALA A 296 -23.03 -20.00 13.70
C ALA A 296 -22.31 -19.69 15.02
N ILE A 297 -21.00 -19.40 15.01
CA ILE A 297 -20.23 -19.22 16.24
C ILE A 297 -20.68 -17.95 16.97
N GLU A 298 -20.79 -18.05 18.30
CA GLU A 298 -21.11 -16.93 19.19
C GLU A 298 -20.08 -16.80 20.29
N LEU A 299 -19.45 -15.62 20.36
CA LEU A 299 -18.58 -15.22 21.45
C LEU A 299 -19.35 -14.29 22.40
N ASN A 300 -19.02 -14.34 23.68
CA ASN A 300 -19.51 -13.32 24.61
C ASN A 300 -18.76 -11.99 24.42
N LYS A 301 -19.30 -10.89 24.96
CA LYS A 301 -18.71 -9.55 24.80
C LYS A 301 -17.26 -9.43 25.29
N SER A 302 -16.87 -10.24 26.28
CA SER A 302 -15.50 -10.25 26.79
C SER A 302 -14.57 -10.93 25.80
N GLU A 303 -14.94 -12.12 25.32
CA GLU A 303 -14.21 -12.86 24.27
C GLU A 303 -14.04 -12.02 23.00
N GLU A 304 -15.09 -11.32 22.56
CA GLU A 304 -15.01 -10.42 21.40
C GLU A 304 -13.94 -9.32 21.59
N LEU A 305 -13.82 -8.75 22.80
CA LEU A 305 -12.81 -7.75 23.11
C LEU A 305 -11.39 -8.32 23.08
N PHE A 306 -11.18 -9.54 23.58
CA PHE A 306 -9.89 -10.23 23.52
C PHE A 306 -9.48 -10.51 22.06
N ILE A 307 -10.40 -11.00 21.23
CA ILE A 307 -10.16 -11.22 19.79
C ILE A 307 -9.84 -9.90 19.10
N GLU A 308 -10.60 -8.84 19.35
CA GLU A 308 -10.34 -7.51 18.78
C GLU A 308 -8.98 -6.95 19.23
N PHE A 309 -8.60 -7.13 20.49
CA PHE A 309 -7.29 -6.71 21.01
C PHE A 309 -6.15 -7.40 20.26
N ILE A 310 -6.18 -8.73 20.15
CA ILE A 310 -5.13 -9.49 19.46
C ILE A 310 -5.09 -9.08 17.98
N SER A 311 -6.25 -8.99 17.31
CA SER A 311 -6.36 -8.58 15.91
C SER A 311 -5.73 -7.20 15.65
N LYS A 312 -6.05 -6.18 16.46
CA LYS A 312 -5.58 -4.81 16.22
C LYS A 312 -4.16 -4.53 16.73
N LYS A 313 -3.75 -5.16 17.83
CA LYS A 313 -2.50 -4.81 18.52
C LYS A 313 -1.34 -5.73 18.17
N LEU A 314 -1.63 -7.01 17.92
CA LEU A 314 -0.61 -8.05 17.86
C LEU A 314 -0.53 -8.73 16.49
N ALA A 315 -1.66 -8.94 15.81
CA ALA A 315 -1.75 -9.74 14.58
C ALA A 315 -1.01 -9.12 13.38
N SER A 316 -0.66 -7.83 13.43
CA SER A 316 0.23 -7.22 12.42
C SER A 316 1.66 -7.79 12.42
N GLY A 317 2.03 -8.52 13.48
CA GLY A 317 3.32 -9.21 13.54
C GLY A 317 4.52 -8.29 13.67
N LYS A 318 4.33 -7.01 14.05
CA LYS A 318 5.44 -6.04 14.18
C LYS A 318 6.44 -6.42 15.27
N ARG A 319 6.03 -7.21 16.26
CA ARG A 319 6.87 -7.72 17.35
C ARG A 319 6.43 -9.11 17.77
N ILE A 320 7.37 -10.04 17.84
CA ILE A 320 7.10 -11.46 18.14
C ILE A 320 6.77 -11.76 19.62
N HIS A 321 7.20 -10.89 20.54
CA HIS A 321 7.26 -11.21 21.97
C HIS A 321 5.88 -11.50 22.56
N GLU A 322 4.90 -10.64 22.29
CA GLU A 322 3.55 -10.80 22.82
C GLU A 322 2.84 -12.02 22.23
N LEU A 323 3.03 -12.28 20.93
CA LEU A 323 2.46 -13.45 20.25
C LEU A 323 3.02 -14.76 20.83
N LEU A 324 4.34 -14.80 21.04
CA LEU A 324 5.01 -15.95 21.65
C LEU A 324 4.58 -16.15 23.12
N MET A 325 4.44 -15.05 23.87
CA MET A 325 3.94 -15.10 25.25
C MET A 325 2.52 -15.64 25.33
N LEU A 326 1.63 -15.24 24.41
CA LEU A 326 0.28 -15.80 24.33
C LEU A 326 0.30 -17.30 23.97
N LYS A 327 1.14 -17.71 23.01
CA LYS A 327 1.35 -19.12 22.65
C LYS A 327 1.79 -19.93 23.87
N LEU A 328 2.73 -19.40 24.65
CA LEU A 328 3.22 -20.01 25.88
C LEU A 328 2.12 -20.09 26.94
N ALA A 329 1.36 -19.01 27.16
CA ALA A 329 0.28 -18.95 28.14
C ALA A 329 -0.86 -19.95 27.85
N ILE A 330 -1.12 -20.26 26.58
CA ILE A 330 -2.12 -21.26 26.18
C ILE A 330 -1.64 -22.69 26.48
N ASN A 331 -0.34 -22.94 26.38
CA ASN A 331 0.26 -24.28 26.50
C ASN A 331 0.84 -24.59 27.89
N HIS A 332 1.11 -23.56 28.69
CA HIS A 332 1.75 -23.66 29.99
C HIS A 332 1.07 -22.71 30.99
N GLU A 333 0.90 -23.17 32.23
CA GLU A 333 0.22 -22.34 33.22
C GLU A 333 1.16 -21.33 33.91
N THR A 334 2.42 -21.69 34.20
CA THR A 334 3.35 -20.90 35.03
C THR A 334 4.75 -20.79 34.42
N ASN A 335 5.59 -19.96 35.05
CA ASN A 335 6.97 -19.66 34.63
C ASN A 335 7.06 -19.09 33.21
N LEU A 336 6.13 -18.21 32.88
CA LEU A 336 5.94 -17.77 31.50
C LEU A 336 7.06 -16.83 31.03
N ILE A 337 7.57 -15.90 31.85
CA ILE A 337 8.68 -15.03 31.46
C ILE A 337 9.96 -15.83 31.29
N HIS A 338 10.23 -16.79 32.19
CA HIS A 338 11.38 -17.67 32.04
C HIS A 338 11.36 -18.42 30.69
N ARG A 339 10.21 -18.98 30.31
CA ARG A 339 10.03 -19.67 29.02
C ARG A 339 10.16 -18.73 27.83
N LEU A 340 9.53 -17.55 27.91
CA LEU A 340 9.60 -16.54 26.86
C LEU A 340 11.04 -16.10 26.60
N LYS A 341 11.81 -15.84 27.67
CA LYS A 341 13.23 -15.49 27.58
C LYS A 341 14.03 -16.56 26.86
N LYS A 342 13.76 -17.84 27.17
CA LYS A 342 14.45 -18.96 26.53
C LYS A 342 14.09 -19.07 25.05
N GLU A 343 12.81 -19.11 24.69
CA GLU A 343 12.39 -19.25 23.28
C GLU A 343 12.80 -18.05 22.42
N LEU A 344 12.74 -16.81 22.94
CA LEU A 344 13.23 -15.64 22.22
C LEU A 344 14.73 -15.73 21.91
N LYS A 345 15.53 -16.30 22.83
CA LYS A 345 16.96 -16.48 22.60
C LYS A 345 17.25 -17.61 21.63
N ASP A 346 16.60 -18.76 21.83
CA ASP A 346 16.87 -20.00 21.08
C ASP A 346 16.37 -19.89 19.63
N ASP A 347 15.16 -19.39 19.41
CA ASP A 347 14.50 -19.43 18.10
C ASP A 347 14.68 -18.14 17.28
N TYR A 348 14.88 -17.00 17.97
CA TYR A 348 14.92 -15.68 17.32
C TYR A 348 16.23 -14.91 17.57
N ASN A 349 17.12 -15.43 18.43
CA ASN A 349 18.34 -14.74 18.86
C ASN A 349 18.09 -13.31 19.41
N ILE A 350 16.99 -13.14 20.14
CA ILE A 350 16.61 -11.86 20.76
C ILE A 350 17.02 -11.87 22.24
N ASP A 351 17.78 -10.85 22.64
CA ASP A 351 18.17 -10.69 24.05
C ASP A 351 17.04 -10.11 24.90
N PHE A 352 16.79 -10.73 26.06
CA PHE A 352 15.73 -10.33 26.98
C PHE A 352 16.24 -9.43 28.10
N LYS A 353 15.88 -8.14 28.05
CA LYS A 353 16.27 -7.12 29.04
C LYS A 353 15.17 -6.94 30.10
N ALA A 354 15.51 -6.32 31.24
CA ALA A 354 14.51 -5.94 32.24
C ALA A 354 13.41 -5.03 31.66
N THR A 355 13.78 -4.09 30.78
CA THR A 355 12.82 -3.24 30.04
C THR A 355 11.91 -4.05 29.12
N THR A 356 12.42 -5.16 28.57
CA THR A 356 11.65 -6.07 27.71
C THR A 356 10.54 -6.73 28.52
N GLU A 357 10.87 -7.24 29.71
CA GLU A 357 9.91 -7.85 30.63
C GLU A 357 8.79 -6.88 31.01
N THR A 358 9.17 -5.71 31.55
CA THR A 358 8.21 -4.68 31.97
C THR A 358 7.28 -4.29 30.83
N ASN A 359 7.82 -4.07 29.63
CA ASN A 359 7.01 -3.68 28.48
C ASN A 359 6.05 -4.81 28.04
N VAL A 360 6.51 -6.05 27.90
CA VAL A 360 5.65 -7.19 27.48
C VAL A 360 4.53 -7.41 28.49
N VAL A 361 4.85 -7.38 29.79
CA VAL A 361 3.85 -7.49 30.85
C VAL A 361 2.86 -6.34 30.74
N ASN A 362 3.31 -5.09 30.67
CA ASN A 362 2.42 -3.94 30.59
C ASN A 362 1.50 -3.99 29.37
N VAL A 363 1.96 -4.50 28.22
CA VAL A 363 1.10 -4.68 27.03
C VAL A 363 0.03 -5.74 27.31
N LEU A 364 0.42 -6.89 27.87
CA LEU A 364 -0.47 -8.03 28.12
C LEU A 364 -1.31 -7.93 29.40
N THR A 365 -1.09 -6.89 30.21
CA THR A 365 -1.95 -6.54 31.35
C THR A 365 -2.70 -5.22 31.14
N ASN A 366 -2.65 -4.66 29.93
CA ASN A 366 -3.30 -3.39 29.56
C ASN A 366 -2.82 -2.17 30.40
N GLU A 367 -1.59 -2.20 30.91
CA GLU A 367 -0.93 -1.09 31.61
C GLU A 367 -0.03 -0.23 30.71
N PHE A 368 0.31 -0.73 29.52
CA PHE A 368 1.07 0.00 28.50
C PHE A 368 0.26 1.14 27.84
N PRO A 369 -0.97 0.92 27.33
CA PRO A 369 -1.69 1.96 26.62
C PRO A 369 -2.05 3.14 27.55
N THR A 370 -2.05 4.33 26.99
CA THR A 370 -2.44 5.58 27.68
C THR A 370 -3.69 6.19 27.03
N GLY A 371 -4.34 7.11 27.74
CA GLY A 371 -5.55 7.79 27.26
C GLY A 371 -6.75 6.85 27.07
N THR A 372 -7.50 7.06 25.99
CA THR A 372 -8.76 6.32 25.72
C THR A 372 -8.55 4.84 25.45
N GLY A 373 -7.39 4.46 24.87
CA GLY A 373 -7.08 3.06 24.55
C GLY A 373 -7.04 2.15 25.77
N LYS A 374 -6.57 2.66 26.92
CA LYS A 374 -6.55 1.92 28.19
C LYS A 374 -7.95 1.51 28.63
N LYS A 375 -8.94 2.40 28.46
CA LYS A 375 -10.33 2.15 28.85
C LYS A 375 -11.01 1.13 27.93
N THR A 376 -10.72 1.18 26.63
CA THR A 376 -11.33 0.27 25.64
C THR A 376 -11.05 -1.20 25.94
N TYR A 377 -9.82 -1.52 26.37
CA TYR A 377 -9.37 -2.89 26.61
C TYR A 377 -9.11 -3.20 28.08
N GLU A 378 -9.75 -2.49 29.01
CA GLU A 378 -9.56 -2.64 30.47
C GLU A 378 -9.73 -4.09 30.97
N LYS A 379 -10.55 -4.88 30.27
CA LYS A 379 -10.83 -6.29 30.60
C LYS A 379 -9.84 -7.28 29.97
N CYS A 380 -9.01 -6.83 29.04
CA CYS A 380 -8.05 -7.67 28.32
C CYS A 380 -6.78 -7.85 29.15
N VAL A 381 -6.88 -8.64 30.21
CA VAL A 381 -5.74 -9.02 31.06
C VAL A 381 -5.38 -10.47 30.74
N PHE A 382 -4.20 -10.70 30.18
CA PHE A 382 -3.74 -12.03 29.75
C PHE A 382 -2.86 -12.73 30.79
N LEU A 383 -2.19 -11.95 31.65
CA LEU A 383 -1.21 -12.44 32.62
C LEU A 383 -1.52 -11.97 34.04
N GLU A 384 -1.15 -12.78 35.03
CA GLU A 384 -1.19 -12.45 36.46
C GLU A 384 0.15 -12.85 37.12
N VAL A 385 0.54 -12.13 38.16
CA VAL A 385 1.75 -12.46 38.93
C VAL A 385 1.57 -13.80 39.66
N SER A 386 2.61 -14.64 39.63
CA SER A 386 2.67 -15.89 40.39
C SER A 386 4.07 -16.07 40.96
N ASP A 387 4.17 -16.02 42.29
CA ASP A 387 5.45 -16.12 43.02
C ASP A 387 6.46 -15.05 42.57
N SER A 388 7.45 -15.44 41.75
CA SER A 388 8.50 -14.56 41.20
C SER A 388 8.49 -14.46 39.67
N ASP A 389 7.43 -14.97 39.03
CA ASP A 389 7.21 -14.93 37.57
C ASP A 389 5.72 -14.61 37.32
N TYR A 390 5.21 -14.95 36.13
CA TYR A 390 3.85 -14.74 35.68
C TYR A 390 3.21 -16.06 35.25
N LYS A 391 1.90 -16.11 35.40
CA LYS A 391 1.01 -17.17 34.95
C LYS A 391 -0.09 -16.60 34.06
N ILE A 392 -0.81 -17.47 33.35
CA ILE A 392 -2.01 -17.07 32.63
C ILE A 392 -3.04 -16.47 33.60
N SER A 393 -3.70 -15.37 33.20
CA SER A 393 -4.75 -14.77 34.03
C SER A 393 -5.95 -15.69 34.17
N LYS A 394 -6.66 -15.62 35.30
CA LYS A 394 -7.88 -16.42 35.50
C LYS A 394 -8.95 -16.08 34.46
N SER A 395 -9.07 -14.80 34.10
CA SER A 395 -10.03 -14.33 33.10
C SER A 395 -9.76 -14.95 31.73
N PHE A 396 -8.50 -14.90 31.26
CA PHE A 396 -8.15 -15.43 29.95
C PHE A 396 -8.22 -16.96 29.94
N LYS A 397 -7.76 -17.62 31.02
CA LYS A 397 -7.87 -19.08 31.19
C LYS A 397 -9.31 -19.57 31.07
N ASN A 398 -10.26 -18.90 31.73
CA ASN A 398 -11.68 -19.25 31.65
C ASN A 398 -12.23 -19.10 30.23
N HIS A 399 -11.84 -18.05 29.50
CA HIS A 399 -12.27 -17.88 28.11
C HIS A 399 -11.73 -18.97 27.18
N LEU A 400 -10.53 -19.48 27.42
CA LEU A 400 -9.94 -20.58 26.64
C LEU A 400 -10.66 -21.93 26.83
N GLU A 401 -11.57 -22.07 27.79
CA GLU A 401 -12.46 -23.24 27.90
C GLU A 401 -13.44 -23.31 26.71
N ASN A 402 -13.79 -22.17 26.12
CA ASN A 402 -14.53 -22.10 24.87
C ASN A 402 -13.59 -22.47 23.70
N ARG A 403 -13.87 -23.62 23.07
CA ARG A 403 -13.04 -24.17 21.99
C ARG A 403 -12.98 -23.26 20.77
N ASP A 404 -14.09 -22.60 20.42
CA ASP A 404 -14.13 -21.71 19.25
C ASP A 404 -13.30 -20.46 19.51
N PHE A 405 -13.38 -19.89 20.72
CA PHE A 405 -12.54 -18.77 21.13
C PHE A 405 -11.06 -19.14 21.11
N LYS A 406 -10.70 -20.29 21.71
CA LYS A 406 -9.32 -20.78 21.73
C LYS A 406 -8.77 -20.95 20.31
N TYR A 407 -9.53 -21.57 19.41
CA TYR A 407 -9.14 -21.73 18.01
C TYR A 407 -8.86 -20.38 17.33
N MET A 408 -9.73 -19.39 17.50
CA MET A 408 -9.52 -18.06 16.92
C MET A 408 -8.29 -17.34 17.47
N VAL A 409 -8.00 -17.50 18.77
CA VAL A 409 -6.77 -16.97 19.38
C VAL A 409 -5.54 -17.63 18.77
N GLU A 410 -5.53 -18.96 18.67
CA GLU A 410 -4.43 -19.72 18.06
C GLU A 410 -4.22 -19.34 16.58
N GLU A 411 -5.30 -19.16 15.81
CA GLU A 411 -5.25 -18.71 14.42
C GLU A 411 -4.63 -17.31 14.31
N LEU A 412 -5.05 -16.36 15.16
CA LEU A 412 -4.49 -15.00 15.19
C LEU A 412 -3.01 -14.97 15.59
N ILE A 413 -2.61 -15.81 16.55
CA ILE A 413 -1.21 -15.94 16.96
C ILE A 413 -0.39 -16.47 15.79
N HIS A 414 -0.84 -17.56 15.16
CA HIS A 414 -0.16 -18.15 14.02
C HIS A 414 -0.02 -17.15 12.88
N PHE A 415 -1.11 -16.49 12.48
CA PHE A 415 -1.11 -15.43 11.47
C PHE A 415 -0.11 -14.31 11.82
N GLY A 416 -0.13 -13.80 13.05
CA GLY A 416 0.80 -12.76 13.49
C GLY A 416 2.27 -13.19 13.46
N MET A 417 2.56 -14.45 13.82
CA MET A 417 3.92 -15.00 13.78
C MET A 417 4.43 -15.20 12.35
N GLU A 418 3.58 -15.64 11.42
CA GLU A 418 3.93 -15.71 10.00
C GLU A 418 4.19 -14.32 9.43
N ARG A 419 3.37 -13.32 9.81
CA ARG A 419 3.58 -11.92 9.43
C ARG A 419 4.89 -11.35 9.97
N TYR A 420 5.24 -11.65 11.23
CA TYR A 420 6.55 -11.29 11.79
C TYR A 420 7.67 -11.89 10.96
N THR A 421 7.60 -13.20 10.69
CA THR A 421 8.61 -13.92 9.92
C THR A 421 8.80 -13.32 8.53
N LYS A 422 7.70 -13.00 7.84
CA LYS A 422 7.70 -12.46 6.47
C LYS A 422 8.22 -11.01 6.41
N PHE A 423 7.84 -10.16 7.37
CA PHE A 423 8.00 -8.70 7.22
C PHE A 423 8.88 -8.00 8.26
N TYR A 424 9.14 -8.63 9.42
CA TYR A 424 9.77 -7.97 10.58
C TYR A 424 10.90 -8.78 11.24
N SER A 425 11.17 -9.99 10.77
CA SER A 425 12.24 -10.87 11.31
C SER A 425 13.65 -10.37 11.00
N LYS A 426 13.82 -9.52 9.98
CA LYS A 426 15.12 -8.96 9.58
C LYS A 426 15.28 -7.58 10.18
N SER A 427 15.57 -7.54 11.47
CA SER A 427 15.84 -6.29 12.17
C SER A 427 17.04 -5.54 11.58
N TYR A 428 16.94 -4.22 11.55
CA TYR A 428 18.00 -3.35 11.07
C TYR A 428 19.02 -3.12 12.19
N MET A 429 20.25 -3.58 11.95
CA MET A 429 21.35 -3.50 12.92
C MET A 429 20.92 -4.11 14.27
N ASN A 430 21.12 -3.38 15.36
CA ASN A 430 20.74 -3.77 16.71
C ASN A 430 19.39 -3.16 17.15
N THR A 431 18.55 -2.72 16.22
CA THR A 431 17.20 -2.20 16.53
C THR A 431 16.15 -3.31 16.54
N SER A 432 14.94 -2.99 16.99
CA SER A 432 13.77 -3.86 16.85
C SER A 432 13.03 -3.66 15.52
N PHE A 433 13.46 -2.71 14.68
CA PHE A 433 12.71 -2.27 13.50
C PHE A 433 13.31 -2.85 12.22
N GLN A 434 12.46 -3.15 11.25
CA GLN A 434 12.87 -3.44 9.88
C GLN A 434 12.81 -2.19 9.01
N LEU A 435 13.86 -1.93 8.22
CA LEU A 435 13.94 -0.77 7.32
C LEU A 435 12.76 -0.73 6.35
N TYR A 436 12.28 0.49 6.10
CA TYR A 436 11.22 0.83 5.14
C TYR A 436 9.85 0.20 5.46
N GLN A 437 9.71 -0.44 6.62
CA GLN A 437 8.41 -0.83 7.16
C GLN A 437 7.76 0.32 7.91
N LYS A 438 6.45 0.22 8.13
CA LYS A 438 5.62 1.27 8.72
C LYS A 438 5.22 1.00 10.16
N TYR A 439 5.32 2.04 10.98
CA TYR A 439 5.04 1.96 12.41
C TYR A 439 4.17 3.13 12.87
N THR A 440 3.19 2.86 13.72
CA THR A 440 2.47 3.90 14.46
C THR A 440 3.33 4.40 15.63
N TYR A 441 2.95 5.53 16.24
CA TYR A 441 3.58 5.97 17.50
C TYR A 441 3.55 4.91 18.60
N GLU A 442 2.42 4.20 18.72
CA GLU A 442 2.26 3.13 19.72
C GLU A 442 3.20 1.95 19.45
N ASP A 443 3.32 1.55 18.18
CA ASP A 443 4.29 0.53 17.76
C ASP A 443 5.71 0.96 18.12
N VAL A 444 6.10 2.19 17.79
CA VAL A 444 7.46 2.67 18.09
C VAL A 444 7.75 2.65 19.59
N CYS A 445 6.81 3.12 20.43
CA CYS A 445 6.97 3.06 21.89
C CYS A 445 7.14 1.60 22.38
N ARG A 446 6.35 0.67 21.82
CA ARG A 446 6.42 -0.75 22.16
C ARG A 446 7.75 -1.36 21.73
N LEU A 447 8.18 -1.14 20.49
CA LEU A 447 9.41 -1.72 19.93
C LEU A 447 10.69 -1.12 20.54
N LEU A 448 10.64 0.14 21.01
CA LEU A 448 11.68 0.77 21.83
C LEU A 448 11.66 0.31 23.30
N GLN A 449 10.68 -0.53 23.69
CA GLN A 449 10.53 -1.08 25.03
C GLN A 449 10.28 -0.02 26.11
N TRP A 450 9.56 1.04 25.77
CA TRP A 450 9.14 2.04 26.76
C TRP A 450 8.16 1.43 27.75
N GLU A 451 8.18 1.87 29.00
CA GLU A 451 7.28 1.33 30.03
C GLU A 451 5.79 1.53 29.67
N LYS A 452 5.47 2.68 29.06
CA LYS A 452 4.12 3.07 28.66
C LYS A 452 4.13 3.68 27.26
N GLY A 453 3.01 3.56 26.56
CA GLY A 453 2.78 4.23 25.29
C GLY A 453 2.58 5.73 25.48
N GLU A 454 2.97 6.51 24.48
CA GLU A 454 2.81 7.96 24.48
C GLU A 454 1.93 8.40 23.32
N VAL A 455 1.01 9.33 23.59
CA VAL A 455 0.17 9.91 22.54
C VAL A 455 0.99 10.85 21.67
N ALA A 456 0.62 10.95 20.38
CA ALA A 456 1.35 11.74 19.39
C ALA A 456 1.61 13.20 19.84
N LEU A 457 0.66 13.81 20.57
CA LEU A 457 0.78 15.16 21.10
C LEU A 457 1.94 15.31 22.09
N ASN A 458 2.17 14.30 22.94
CA ASN A 458 3.23 14.30 23.95
C ASN A 458 4.61 14.06 23.33
N ILE A 459 4.66 13.28 22.24
CA ILE A 459 5.90 13.07 21.48
C ILE A 459 6.24 14.35 20.72
N GLY A 460 5.28 14.95 20.02
CA GLY A 460 5.43 16.27 19.38
C GLY A 460 6.56 16.34 18.34
N GLY A 461 6.80 15.25 17.60
CA GLY A 461 7.83 15.16 16.56
C GLY A 461 9.12 14.47 17.00
N TYR A 462 9.52 14.54 18.27
CA TYR A 462 10.64 13.74 18.77
C TYR A 462 10.62 13.68 20.29
N LYS A 463 11.14 12.61 20.88
CA LYS A 463 11.18 12.49 22.35
C LYS A 463 12.36 11.64 22.80
N PHE A 464 13.08 12.13 23.80
CA PHE A 464 14.12 11.35 24.47
C PHE A 464 13.50 10.56 25.63
N ASP A 465 13.74 9.24 25.66
CA ASP A 465 13.44 8.39 26.80
C ASP A 465 14.73 8.02 27.55
N LYS A 466 14.79 8.39 28.83
CA LYS A 466 15.99 8.22 29.67
C LYS A 466 16.23 6.76 30.05
N THR A 467 15.17 5.98 30.25
CA THR A 467 15.24 4.60 30.72
C THR A 467 15.82 3.69 29.65
N THR A 468 15.34 3.82 28.42
CA THR A 468 15.76 3.01 27.28
C THR A 468 16.90 3.65 26.48
N LYS A 469 17.23 4.92 26.76
CA LYS A 469 18.20 5.73 26.01
C LYS A 469 17.88 5.81 24.51
N THR A 470 16.62 6.04 24.19
CA THR A 470 16.14 6.09 22.79
C THR A 470 15.59 7.47 22.45
N TYR A 471 15.75 7.87 21.19
CA TYR A 471 15.32 9.17 20.67
C TYR A 471 14.71 9.00 19.27
N PRO A 472 13.43 8.58 19.16
CA PRO A 472 12.72 8.58 17.90
C PRO A 472 12.42 10.01 17.43
N VAL A 473 12.63 10.26 16.14
CA VAL A 473 12.28 11.48 15.41
C VAL A 473 11.21 11.12 14.37
N PHE A 474 10.10 11.85 14.39
CA PHE A 474 8.93 11.69 13.55
C PHE A 474 8.73 12.96 12.71
N ILE A 475 8.71 12.80 11.40
CA ILE A 475 8.56 13.89 10.44
C ILE A 475 7.35 13.65 9.53
N ASN A 476 6.55 14.70 9.36
CA ASN A 476 5.54 14.75 8.29
C ASN A 476 6.16 15.60 7.19
N TYR A 477 6.41 15.00 6.03
CA TYR A 477 7.15 15.61 4.95
C TYR A 477 6.19 16.20 3.93
N GLU A 478 6.01 17.51 3.97
CA GLU A 478 5.22 18.27 3.00
C GLU A 478 6.18 19.12 2.15
N LYS A 479 6.03 19.04 0.83
CA LYS A 479 6.77 19.86 -0.13
C LYS A 479 5.82 20.97 -0.56
N SER A 480 6.12 22.22 -0.22
CA SER A 480 5.32 23.35 -0.67
C SER A 480 5.41 23.50 -2.20
N GLU A 481 4.27 23.61 -2.89
CA GLU A 481 4.18 23.75 -4.37
C GLU A 481 4.54 25.17 -4.85
N ASP A 482 4.52 26.16 -3.96
CA ASP A 482 4.84 27.55 -4.29
C ASP A 482 6.34 27.83 -4.21
N ILE A 483 7.00 27.81 -5.37
CA ILE A 483 8.36 28.34 -5.55
C ILE A 483 8.27 29.87 -5.47
N THR A 484 8.30 30.43 -4.27
CA THR A 484 8.83 31.77 -3.94
C THR A 484 8.80 31.99 -2.42
N ASP A 485 9.97 32.19 -1.80
CA ASP A 485 10.19 32.68 -0.42
C ASP A 485 9.78 31.80 0.80
N THR A 486 9.38 30.54 0.60
CA THR A 486 9.02 29.55 1.67
C THR A 486 10.12 28.52 1.99
N ILE A 487 11.18 28.40 1.18
CA ILE A 487 12.26 27.39 1.35
C ILE A 487 13.02 27.54 2.68
N ASN A 488 13.01 28.73 3.28
CA ASN A 488 13.52 28.91 4.63
C ASN A 488 12.44 28.42 5.60
N TYR A 489 12.77 27.39 6.39
CA TYR A 489 11.99 26.86 7.52
C TYR A 489 11.01 25.70 7.25
N GLU A 490 11.35 24.76 6.38
CA GLU A 490 10.69 23.43 6.29
C GLU A 490 11.69 22.25 6.42
N ASP A 491 11.18 21.09 6.86
CA ASP A 491 11.90 19.82 6.88
C ASP A 491 12.22 19.41 5.43
N ARG A 492 13.50 19.16 5.09
CA ARG A 492 13.92 18.96 3.69
C ARG A 492 15.06 17.96 3.56
N PHE A 493 14.97 17.07 2.58
CA PHE A 493 16.10 16.24 2.20
C PHE A 493 17.12 17.05 1.39
N LEU A 494 18.40 16.89 1.73
CA LEU A 494 19.53 17.40 0.94
C LEU A 494 20.09 16.33 0.00
N SER A 495 19.96 15.07 0.40
CA SER A 495 20.35 13.88 -0.35
C SER A 495 19.67 12.66 0.28
N PRO A 496 19.75 11.46 -0.34
CA PRO A 496 19.24 10.24 0.29
C PRO A 496 19.84 9.91 1.66
N SER A 497 20.94 10.56 2.08
CA SER A 497 21.57 10.33 3.38
C SER A 497 21.55 11.53 4.31
N GLN A 498 21.03 12.69 3.88
CA GLN A 498 21.04 13.91 4.67
C GLN A 498 19.68 14.59 4.66
N LEU A 499 19.20 14.91 5.85
CA LEU A 499 17.94 15.59 6.09
C LEU A 499 18.18 16.78 7.00
N ILE A 500 17.51 17.88 6.73
CA ILE A 500 17.38 18.98 7.66
C ILE A 500 15.98 18.93 8.25
N ALA A 501 15.88 19.01 9.57
CA ALA A 501 14.61 19.05 10.27
C ALA A 501 14.56 20.14 11.33
N ILE A 502 13.37 20.63 11.62
CA ILE A 502 13.12 21.75 12.52
C ILE A 502 12.65 21.25 13.87
N SER A 503 13.21 21.82 14.93
CA SER A 503 12.83 21.49 16.30
C SER A 503 11.38 21.88 16.62
N LYS A 504 10.90 21.43 17.77
CA LYS A 504 9.66 21.97 18.38
C LYS A 504 9.76 23.48 18.55
N SER A 505 8.61 24.14 18.49
CA SER A 505 8.49 25.58 18.74
C SER A 505 8.90 25.94 20.18
N GLY A 506 9.62 27.05 20.34
CA GLY A 506 10.13 27.53 21.62
C GLY A 506 11.43 26.85 22.07
N ARG A 507 12.19 26.27 21.13
CA ARG A 507 13.49 25.64 21.43
C ARG A 507 14.65 26.54 21.05
N THR A 508 15.75 26.34 21.75
CA THR A 508 17.02 27.05 21.59
C THR A 508 18.14 26.03 21.50
N ILE A 509 19.34 26.44 21.08
CA ILE A 509 20.52 25.56 21.02
C ILE A 509 20.90 24.95 22.38
N THR A 510 20.47 25.59 23.48
CA THR A 510 20.72 25.14 24.86
C THR A 510 19.59 24.29 25.45
N SER A 511 18.51 24.06 24.71
CA SER A 511 17.40 23.23 25.19
C SER A 511 17.86 21.79 25.36
N ASP A 512 17.50 21.15 26.49
CA ASP A 512 17.98 19.80 26.86
C ASP A 512 17.77 18.76 25.77
N ASP A 513 16.63 18.79 25.08
CA ASP A 513 16.28 17.86 24.02
C ASP A 513 17.12 18.06 22.74
N ILE A 514 17.57 19.29 22.47
CA ILE A 514 18.50 19.62 21.38
C ILE A 514 19.92 19.20 21.76
N VAL A 515 20.38 19.57 22.96
CA VAL A 515 21.70 19.19 23.47
C VAL A 515 21.84 17.67 23.48
N GLN A 516 20.80 16.95 23.92
CA GLN A 516 20.78 15.49 23.93
C GLN A 516 20.87 14.87 22.53
N ALA A 517 20.28 15.48 21.50
CA ALA A 517 20.39 15.02 20.13
C ALA A 517 21.84 15.09 19.62
N TYR A 518 22.54 16.22 19.88
CA TYR A 518 23.94 16.39 19.45
C TYR A 518 24.94 15.60 20.30
N LYS A 519 24.61 15.29 21.57
CA LYS A 519 25.42 14.44 22.45
C LYS A 519 25.03 12.96 22.42
N ALA A 520 24.20 12.55 21.46
CA ALA A 520 23.62 11.21 21.47
C ALA A 520 24.70 10.11 21.40
N GLU A 521 25.72 10.27 20.55
CA GLU A 521 26.80 9.29 20.44
C GLU A 521 27.63 9.17 21.72
N GLU A 522 27.99 10.30 22.33
CA GLU A 522 28.77 10.35 23.58
C GLU A 522 28.02 9.72 24.76
N THR A 523 26.69 9.89 24.79
CA THR A 523 25.83 9.43 25.89
C THR A 523 25.24 8.03 25.66
N GLY A 524 25.52 7.44 24.49
CA GLY A 524 25.01 6.13 24.08
C GLY A 524 23.50 6.13 23.80
N VAL A 525 22.94 7.25 23.35
CA VAL A 525 21.54 7.39 22.97
C VAL A 525 21.34 7.01 21.50
N GLU A 526 20.36 6.15 21.24
CA GLU A 526 20.04 5.72 19.89
C GLU A 526 18.97 6.60 19.25
N MET A 527 19.32 7.28 18.15
CA MET A 527 18.38 8.10 17.38
C MET A 527 17.86 7.35 16.16
N SER A 528 16.57 7.48 15.88
CA SER A 528 15.87 6.76 14.79
C SER A 528 14.93 7.69 14.04
N LEU A 529 14.88 7.57 12.72
CA LEU A 529 14.01 8.39 11.86
C LEU A 529 12.76 7.63 11.42
N PHE A 530 11.62 8.26 11.63
CA PHE A 530 10.30 7.84 11.20
C PHE A 530 9.68 8.96 10.36
N LEU A 531 9.35 8.69 9.10
CA LEU A 531 8.88 9.73 8.19
C LEU A 531 7.62 9.28 7.44
N ARG A 532 6.66 10.18 7.29
CA ARG A 532 5.52 10.02 6.38
C ARG A 532 5.35 11.26 5.52
N LYS A 533 4.96 11.09 4.26
CA LYS A 533 4.75 12.20 3.33
C LYS A 533 3.50 13.01 3.74
N ASN A 534 2.32 12.46 3.50
CA ASN A 534 1.10 13.22 3.67
C ASN A 534 0.49 13.08 5.08
N LYS A 535 0.24 14.20 5.76
CA LYS A 535 -0.48 14.25 7.04
C LYS A 535 -1.98 13.98 6.89
N ASP A 536 -2.53 14.20 5.70
CA ASP A 536 -3.95 14.09 5.35
C ASP A 536 -4.38 12.68 4.89
N ASP A 537 -3.50 11.66 4.97
CA ASP A 537 -3.97 10.27 4.94
C ASP A 537 -4.83 10.04 6.20
N LYS A 538 -6.14 10.24 6.03
CA LYS A 538 -7.15 10.11 7.10
C LYS A 538 -7.23 8.68 7.64
N ILE A 539 -6.56 7.71 7.01
CA ILE A 539 -6.66 6.28 7.28
C ILE A 539 -5.41 5.76 7.99
N SER A 540 -4.20 6.10 7.54
CA SER A 540 -2.96 5.63 8.17
C SER A 540 -2.21 6.72 8.95
N LYS A 541 -1.95 6.44 10.23
CA LYS A 541 -1.08 7.25 11.12
C LYS A 541 0.34 6.67 11.23
N GLU A 542 0.75 5.90 10.24
CA GLU A 542 2.03 5.20 10.27
C GLU A 542 3.14 5.99 9.57
N PHE A 543 4.37 5.71 9.98
CA PHE A 543 5.59 6.34 9.48
C PHE A 543 6.54 5.26 8.99
N TYR A 544 7.19 5.48 7.85
CA TYR A 544 8.29 4.65 7.40
C TYR A 544 9.46 4.78 8.36
N PHE A 545 10.00 3.66 8.83
CA PHE A 545 11.29 3.64 9.51
C PHE A 545 12.42 3.75 8.48
N LEU A 546 13.15 4.86 8.49
CA LEU A 546 14.23 5.15 7.55
C LEU A 546 15.62 4.83 8.12
N GLY A 547 15.68 4.22 9.31
CA GLY A 547 16.92 3.78 9.93
C GLY A 547 17.41 4.69 11.05
N LYS A 548 18.66 4.44 11.45
CA LYS A 548 19.35 5.21 12.48
C LYS A 548 19.88 6.52 11.91
N ILE A 549 19.84 7.57 12.72
CA ILE A 549 20.32 8.90 12.37
C ILE A 549 21.31 9.43 13.42
N LYS A 550 22.04 10.47 13.07
CA LYS A 550 22.90 11.25 13.97
C LYS A 550 22.69 12.73 13.69
N ALA A 551 22.62 13.56 14.74
CA ALA A 551 22.71 15.00 14.57
C ALA A 551 24.16 15.38 14.25
N VAL A 552 24.38 16.18 13.21
CA VAL A 552 25.71 16.57 12.72
C VAL A 552 25.80 18.07 12.47
N GLY A 553 27.02 18.61 12.47
CA GLY A 553 27.25 20.05 12.29
C GLY A 553 26.89 20.86 13.53
N THR A 554 26.57 22.14 13.34
CA THR A 554 26.22 23.07 14.42
C THR A 554 24.74 23.41 14.36
N PRO A 555 23.98 23.35 15.48
CA PRO A 555 22.57 23.74 15.48
C PRO A 555 22.41 25.22 15.14
N VAL A 556 21.49 25.53 14.23
CA VAL A 556 21.21 26.91 13.82
C VAL A 556 19.87 27.34 14.42
N GLN A 557 19.90 28.30 15.36
CA GLN A 557 18.69 28.86 15.96
C GLN A 557 18.14 30.02 15.14
N PHE A 558 16.82 30.06 14.98
CA PHE A 558 16.10 31.13 14.28
C PHE A 558 14.76 31.44 14.97
N ILE A 559 14.09 32.52 14.54
CA ILE A 559 12.74 32.89 14.99
C ILE A 559 11.75 32.42 13.91
N MET A 560 10.75 31.62 14.31
CA MET A 560 9.77 31.08 13.36
C MET A 560 8.92 32.21 12.75
N LYS A 561 8.77 32.20 11.42
CA LYS A 561 8.00 33.18 10.64
C LYS A 561 6.59 33.36 11.22
N ASN A 562 6.10 34.59 11.28
CA ASN A 562 4.78 34.95 11.84
C ASN A 562 4.57 34.58 13.32
N THR A 563 5.65 34.33 14.08
CA THR A 563 5.58 34.10 15.53
C THR A 563 6.74 34.78 16.26
N ASN A 564 6.66 34.86 17.59
CA ASN A 564 7.77 35.30 18.45
C ASN A 564 8.53 34.11 19.08
N LYS A 565 8.35 32.89 18.54
CA LYS A 565 8.94 31.67 19.12
C LYS A 565 10.20 31.27 18.36
N THR A 566 11.21 30.81 19.10
CA THR A 566 12.45 30.30 18.53
C THR A 566 12.29 28.85 18.09
N ALA A 567 13.07 28.43 17.10
CA ALA A 567 13.27 27.04 16.71
C ALA A 567 14.73 26.82 16.32
N VAL A 568 15.12 25.56 16.20
CA VAL A 568 16.48 25.13 15.86
C VAL A 568 16.41 24.23 14.64
N GLU A 569 17.22 24.56 13.63
CA GLU A 569 17.49 23.69 12.50
C GLU A 569 18.52 22.63 12.92
N ILE A 570 18.15 21.36 12.76
CA ILE A 570 18.97 20.21 13.08
C ILE A 570 19.29 19.47 11.79
N LYS A 571 20.57 19.32 11.49
CA LYS A 571 21.03 18.50 10.37
C LYS A 571 21.20 17.07 10.84
N TYR A 572 20.46 16.15 10.22
CA TYR A 572 20.55 14.72 10.45
C TYR A 572 21.31 14.03 9.32
N GLN A 573 22.24 13.16 9.70
CA GLN A 573 22.91 12.21 8.82
C GLN A 573 22.31 10.82 9.06
N LEU A 574 21.75 10.20 8.02
CA LEU A 574 21.30 8.82 8.07
C LEU A 574 22.52 7.90 7.97
N ILE A 575 22.53 6.82 8.75
CA ILE A 575 23.60 5.81 8.69
C ILE A 575 23.47 4.95 7.42
N THR A 576 22.23 4.65 7.02
CA THR A 576 21.94 3.98 5.74
C THR A 576 21.15 4.94 4.85
N PRO A 577 21.57 5.18 3.60
CA PRO A 577 20.81 6.00 2.66
C PRO A 577 19.36 5.49 2.50
N VAL A 578 18.41 6.40 2.30
CA VAL A 578 17.04 6.03 1.93
C VAL A 578 17.09 5.31 0.57
N ARG A 579 16.34 4.21 0.44
CA ARG A 579 16.20 3.46 -0.81
C ARG A 579 15.60 4.36 -1.89
N GLU A 580 16.06 4.24 -3.12
CA GLU A 580 15.71 5.11 -4.27
C GLU A 580 14.19 5.29 -4.42
N ASP A 581 13.43 4.20 -4.46
CA ASP A 581 11.97 4.21 -4.52
C ASP A 581 11.31 4.93 -3.32
N ILE A 582 11.75 4.68 -2.09
CA ILE A 582 11.18 5.36 -0.94
C ILE A 582 11.53 6.86 -0.96
N TYR A 583 12.74 7.20 -1.41
CA TYR A 583 13.21 8.57 -1.51
C TYR A 583 12.40 9.35 -2.54
N GLU A 584 12.32 8.89 -3.79
CA GLU A 584 11.59 9.64 -4.83
C GLU A 584 10.09 9.74 -4.48
N TYR A 585 9.47 8.73 -3.84
CA TYR A 585 8.08 8.84 -3.39
C TYR A 585 7.91 9.93 -2.34
N ILE A 586 8.80 9.99 -1.34
CA ILE A 586 8.73 11.00 -0.28
C ILE A 586 8.98 12.40 -0.85
N THR A 587 9.93 12.53 -1.78
CA THR A 587 10.35 13.83 -2.32
C THR A 587 9.58 14.28 -3.55
N SER A 588 8.71 13.44 -4.14
CA SER A 588 7.91 13.82 -5.30
C SER A 588 7.00 14.99 -5.01
#